data_AF-A0A212JE42-F1
#
_entry.id   AF-A0A212JE42-F1
#
_cell.length_a   1.000
_cell.length_b   1.000
_cell.length_c   1.000
_cell.angle_alpha   90.00
_cell.angle_beta   90.00
_cell.angle_gamma   90.00
#
_symmetry.space_group_name_H-M   'P 1'
#
loop_
_entity.id
_entity.type
_entity.pdbx_description
1 polymer ?
#
loop_
_entity_poly.entity_id
_entity_poly.type
_entity_poly.pdbx_seq_one_letter_code
_entity_poly.pdbx_strand_id
1 'polypeptide(L)'
;MGKPQRSRRISPTAMHGFDNVQPLSPTDSCWSPLDDDRRDQSFRRHVRPYNDNQRLLMESIESHPITFALGPAGTGKTYLAIAAACEAFEDGRVARILLSRPAVEAGENLGYLPGGLEDKLLPYLRPLYDALNDRLGARKLKALLADGSIEIAPVAFMRGRTLNNAFIIVDEAQNCTYGQIKMLLTRLGWHSTMVITGDPDQSDLLPGMSGLTDVSRRLEPLDGVAQVHLTEADVVRHPLVASMIPYL
;
A
#
# COMPACT_ATOMS: atom_id res chain seq x y z
N MET A 1 19.77 51.51 22.56
CA MET A 1 19.88 50.10 23.01
C MET A 1 18.94 49.25 22.16
N GLY A 2 19.41 48.11 21.64
CA GLY A 2 18.59 47.10 20.96
C GLY A 2 18.77 47.01 19.43
N LYS A 3 19.83 46.32 18.97
CA LYS A 3 19.90 45.83 17.57
C LYS A 3 19.19 44.47 17.49
N PRO A 4 18.46 44.15 16.41
CA PRO A 4 17.84 42.84 16.23
C PRO A 4 18.91 41.76 15.97
N GLN A 5 18.77 40.62 16.65
CA GLN A 5 19.60 39.43 16.43
C GLN A 5 19.42 38.91 15.01
N ARG A 6 20.51 38.81 14.26
CA ARG A 6 20.56 38.10 12.98
C ARG A 6 20.27 36.62 13.21
N SER A 7 19.25 36.09 12.55
CA SER A 7 19.04 34.65 12.42
C SER A 7 20.30 34.03 11.80
N ARG A 8 20.85 33.00 12.47
CA ARG A 8 21.94 32.20 11.91
C ARG A 8 21.37 31.44 10.71
N ARG A 9 21.69 31.89 9.50
CA ARG A 9 21.57 31.06 8.30
C ARG A 9 22.46 29.84 8.50
N ILE A 10 21.85 28.67 8.51
CA ILE A 10 22.56 27.39 8.45
C ILE A 10 23.21 27.34 7.07
N SER A 11 24.53 27.16 7.03
CA SER A 11 25.31 27.09 5.80
C SER A 11 24.86 25.90 4.94
N PRO A 12 24.85 25.99 3.59
CA PRO A 12 24.35 24.92 2.71
C PRO A 12 25.23 23.65 2.66
N THR A 13 26.29 23.56 3.46
CA THR A 13 27.41 22.65 3.22
C THR A 13 27.34 21.33 4.00
N ALA A 14 26.16 20.92 4.45
CA ALA A 14 25.97 19.68 5.22
C ALA A 14 24.84 18.77 4.68
N MET A 15 24.48 18.88 3.40
CA MET A 15 23.55 17.95 2.73
C MET A 15 24.28 16.99 1.79
N HIS A 16 25.20 16.20 2.33
CA HIS A 16 25.70 15.00 1.66
C HIS A 16 25.37 13.81 2.56
N GLY A 17 24.31 13.08 2.19
CA GLY A 17 23.85 11.90 2.93
C GLY A 17 22.35 11.56 2.83
N PHE A 18 21.57 12.17 1.94
CA PHE A 18 20.11 11.93 1.83
C PHE A 18 19.73 11.24 0.50
N ASP A 19 20.50 10.24 0.07
CA ASP A 19 20.39 9.64 -1.27
C ASP A 19 19.17 8.71 -1.47
N ASN A 20 18.38 8.43 -0.42
CA ASN A 20 17.31 7.42 -0.48
C ASN A 20 15.89 7.99 -0.65
N VAL A 21 15.74 9.30 -0.89
CA VAL A 21 14.43 9.97 -0.88
C VAL A 21 14.18 10.62 -2.23
N GLN A 22 13.25 10.04 -3.00
CA GLN A 22 12.84 10.64 -4.26
C GLN A 22 11.71 11.67 -4.03
N PRO A 23 11.82 12.89 -4.60
CA PRO A 23 10.78 13.90 -4.50
C PRO A 23 9.53 13.52 -5.30
N LEU A 24 8.35 13.95 -4.82
CA LEU A 24 7.03 13.70 -5.43
C LEU A 24 6.83 14.32 -6.84
N SER A 25 7.81 15.06 -7.37
CA SER A 25 7.73 15.66 -8.71
C SER A 25 8.99 15.37 -9.54
N PRO A 26 8.86 14.73 -10.72
CA PRO A 26 9.97 14.50 -11.62
C PRO A 26 10.10 15.67 -12.60
N THR A 27 10.74 16.75 -12.18
CA THR A 27 11.36 17.78 -13.05
C THR A 27 12.41 18.53 -12.24
N ASP A 28 13.46 19.02 -12.91
CA ASP A 28 14.56 19.90 -12.44
C ASP A 28 14.08 21.10 -11.61
N SER A 29 13.55 20.83 -10.43
CA SER A 29 13.08 21.80 -9.49
C SER A 29 13.75 21.44 -8.18
N CYS A 30 14.67 22.32 -7.77
CA CYS A 30 15.17 22.47 -6.42
C CYS A 30 14.01 22.91 -5.50
N TRP A 31 12.91 22.17 -5.53
CA TRP A 31 11.72 22.45 -4.77
C TRP A 31 11.88 21.74 -3.43
N SER A 32 12.19 22.51 -2.41
CA SER A 32 12.11 22.08 -1.03
C SER A 32 10.80 22.61 -0.44
N PRO A 33 10.08 21.82 0.36
CA PRO A 33 8.99 22.34 1.19
C PRO A 33 9.45 23.36 2.24
N LEU A 34 10.76 23.61 2.36
CA LEU A 34 11.36 24.70 3.13
C LEU A 34 11.55 25.99 2.30
N ASP A 35 11.46 25.92 0.97
CA ASP A 35 11.76 27.00 0.03
C ASP A 35 10.51 27.58 -0.66
N ASP A 36 9.32 26.99 -0.49
CA ASP A 36 8.07 27.42 -1.14
C ASP A 36 6.89 27.54 -0.14
N ASP A 37 6.26 28.72 -0.10
CA ASP A 37 5.05 29.02 0.72
C ASP A 37 3.77 28.37 0.14
N ARG A 38 3.85 27.67 -1.00
CA ARG A 38 2.71 27.00 -1.63
C ARG A 38 2.55 25.58 -1.07
N ARG A 39 1.61 25.45 -0.12
CA ARG A 39 1.20 24.16 0.49
C ARG A 39 0.41 23.22 -0.45
N ASP A 40 0.18 23.61 -1.69
CA ASP A 40 -0.74 22.89 -2.57
C ASP A 40 0.02 22.20 -3.71
N GLN A 41 0.00 20.88 -3.70
CA GLN A 41 0.11 20.10 -4.92
C GLN A 41 -1.22 19.39 -5.23
N SER A 42 -1.61 19.52 -6.49
CA SER A 42 -2.83 18.99 -7.09
C SER A 42 -2.97 17.48 -6.95
N PHE A 43 -4.19 17.04 -6.61
CA PHE A 43 -4.65 15.65 -6.72
C PHE A 43 -4.34 15.06 -8.11
N ARG A 44 -3.38 14.14 -8.21
CA ARG A 44 -3.03 13.48 -9.48
C ARG A 44 -3.98 12.31 -9.74
N ARG A 45 -4.86 12.48 -10.73
CA ARG A 45 -5.78 11.42 -11.19
C ARG A 45 -5.07 10.19 -11.77
N HIS A 46 -3.84 10.28 -12.27
CA HIS A 46 -3.07 9.12 -12.72
C HIS A 46 -1.85 8.92 -11.82
N VAL A 47 -1.75 7.72 -11.25
CA VAL A 47 -0.58 7.31 -10.48
C VAL A 47 0.52 6.91 -11.45
N ARG A 48 1.72 7.43 -11.25
CA ARG A 48 2.91 7.04 -12.00
C ARG A 48 3.94 6.47 -11.02
N PRO A 49 4.71 5.45 -11.44
CA PRO A 49 5.81 4.99 -10.62
C PRO A 49 6.86 6.11 -10.52
N TYR A 50 7.47 6.24 -9.34
CA TYR A 50 8.56 7.19 -9.11
C TYR A 50 9.93 6.57 -9.41
N ASN A 51 10.07 5.26 -9.22
CA ASN A 51 11.31 4.51 -9.43
C ASN A 51 11.06 3.21 -10.22
N ASP A 52 12.15 2.53 -10.58
CA ASP A 52 12.11 1.33 -11.40
C ASP A 52 11.40 0.15 -10.72
N ASN A 53 11.53 -0.03 -9.39
CA ASN A 53 10.86 -1.14 -8.70
C ASN A 53 9.34 -0.91 -8.60
N GLN A 54 8.90 0.34 -8.44
CA GLN A 54 7.47 0.70 -8.53
C GLN A 54 6.93 0.47 -9.94
N ARG A 55 7.72 0.79 -10.98
CA ARG A 55 7.36 0.51 -12.36
C ARG A 55 7.24 -0.99 -12.60
N LEU A 56 8.24 -1.76 -12.16
CA LEU A 56 8.25 -3.22 -12.22
C LEU A 56 7.04 -3.83 -11.48
N LEU A 57 6.65 -3.27 -10.34
CA LEU A 57 5.44 -3.67 -9.63
C LEU A 57 4.20 -3.49 -10.49
N MET A 58 4.00 -2.31 -11.10
CA MET A 58 2.84 -2.05 -11.95
C MET A 58 2.82 -2.98 -13.18
N GLU A 59 3.97 -3.18 -13.83
CA GLU A 59 4.11 -4.09 -14.97
C GLU A 59 3.81 -5.55 -14.59
N SER A 60 4.27 -5.99 -13.41
CA SER A 60 4.05 -7.34 -12.89
C SER A 60 2.57 -7.60 -12.59
N ILE A 61 1.89 -6.62 -11.98
CA ILE A 61 0.46 -6.68 -11.68
C ILE A 61 -0.37 -6.83 -12.97
N GLU A 62 0.02 -6.15 -14.04
CA GLU A 62 -0.69 -6.21 -15.33
C GLU A 62 -0.46 -7.55 -16.05
N SER A 63 0.75 -8.09 -15.96
CA SER A 63 1.18 -9.27 -16.74
C SER A 63 0.95 -10.61 -16.03
N HIS A 64 0.78 -10.63 -14.70
CA HIS A 64 0.67 -11.86 -13.91
C HIS A 64 -0.65 -11.96 -13.13
N PRO A 65 -1.26 -13.15 -13.04
CA PRO A 65 -2.48 -13.35 -12.25
C PRO A 65 -2.21 -13.23 -10.75
N ILE A 66 -0.98 -13.48 -10.27
CA ILE A 66 -0.59 -13.30 -8.87
C ILE A 66 0.69 -12.48 -8.82
N THR A 67 0.71 -11.44 -7.99
CA THR A 67 1.90 -10.65 -7.70
C THR A 67 2.11 -10.51 -6.19
N PHE A 68 3.29 -10.87 -5.70
CA PHE A 68 3.75 -10.52 -4.36
C PHE A 68 4.53 -9.21 -4.42
N ALA A 69 4.05 -8.18 -3.72
CA ALA A 69 4.75 -6.91 -3.54
C ALA A 69 5.30 -6.84 -2.11
N LEU A 70 6.58 -7.14 -1.97
CA LEU A 70 7.24 -7.31 -0.69
C LEU A 70 8.17 -6.13 -0.42
N GLY A 71 8.11 -5.53 0.76
CA GLY A 71 9.05 -4.46 1.13
C GLY A 71 8.51 -3.49 2.17
N PRO A 72 9.29 -2.47 2.56
CA PRO A 72 8.98 -1.63 3.71
C PRO A 72 7.78 -0.71 3.51
N ALA A 73 7.28 -0.18 4.63
CA ALA A 73 6.23 0.84 4.63
C ALA A 73 6.69 2.14 3.94
N GLY A 74 5.81 2.70 3.09
CA GLY A 74 6.10 3.92 2.33
C GLY A 74 6.72 3.70 0.95
N THR A 75 6.95 2.46 0.53
CA THR A 75 7.39 2.09 -0.84
C THR A 75 6.26 2.16 -1.87
N GLY A 76 5.02 2.38 -1.44
CA GLY A 76 3.85 2.53 -2.31
C GLY A 76 3.17 1.22 -2.71
N LYS A 77 3.64 0.05 -2.26
CA LYS A 77 3.10 -1.28 -2.63
C LYS A 77 1.56 -1.38 -2.66
N THR A 78 0.91 -1.03 -1.55
CA THR A 78 -0.56 -1.11 -1.42
C THR A 78 -1.25 -0.05 -2.28
N TYR A 79 -0.73 1.18 -2.29
CA TYR A 79 -1.32 2.27 -3.06
C TYR A 79 -1.25 2.00 -4.58
N LEU A 80 -0.12 1.50 -5.08
CA LEU A 80 0.07 1.13 -6.48
C LEU A 80 -0.84 -0.05 -6.88
N ALA A 81 -1.01 -1.04 -6.00
CA ALA A 81 -1.96 -2.13 -6.22
C ALA A 81 -3.41 -1.62 -6.32
N ILE A 82 -3.82 -0.71 -5.44
CA ILE A 82 -5.15 -0.08 -5.47
C ILE A 82 -5.32 0.75 -6.74
N ALA A 83 -4.30 1.49 -7.15
CA ALA A 83 -4.34 2.27 -8.38
C ALA A 83 -4.55 1.39 -9.61
N ALA A 84 -3.80 0.29 -9.73
CA ALA A 84 -3.95 -0.69 -10.81
C ALA A 84 -5.33 -1.37 -10.79
N ALA A 85 -5.87 -1.66 -9.59
CA ALA A 85 -7.21 -2.22 -9.44
C ALA A 85 -8.31 -1.27 -9.92
N CYS A 86 -8.22 0.00 -9.56
CA CYS A 86 -9.16 1.03 -10.02
C CYS A 86 -9.10 1.18 -11.54
N GLU A 87 -7.91 1.20 -12.13
CA GLU A 87 -7.73 1.27 -13.58
C GLU A 87 -8.34 0.06 -14.28
N ALA A 88 -8.03 -1.15 -13.80
CA ALA A 88 -8.61 -2.39 -14.35
C ALA A 88 -10.14 -2.43 -14.26
N PHE A 89 -10.71 -1.86 -13.19
CA PHE A 89 -12.16 -1.77 -13.02
C PHE A 89 -12.78 -0.72 -13.95
N GLU A 90 -12.16 0.45 -14.08
CA GLU A 90 -12.65 1.53 -14.97
C GLU A 90 -12.54 1.16 -16.45
N ASP A 91 -11.52 0.38 -16.83
CA ASP A 91 -11.35 -0.20 -18.17
C ASP A 91 -12.31 -1.36 -18.46
N GLY A 92 -13.05 -1.84 -17.45
CA GLY A 92 -13.92 -3.02 -17.57
C GLY A 92 -13.18 -4.35 -17.70
N ARG A 93 -11.87 -4.39 -17.40
CA ARG A 93 -11.07 -5.63 -17.37
C ARG A 93 -11.46 -6.55 -16.22
N VAL A 94 -11.93 -5.97 -15.12
CA VAL A 94 -12.53 -6.69 -13.99
C VAL A 94 -13.90 -6.10 -13.67
N ALA A 95 -14.79 -6.94 -13.11
CA ALA A 95 -16.11 -6.52 -12.70
C ALA A 95 -16.18 -6.10 -11.23
N ARG A 96 -15.18 -6.45 -10.42
CA ARG A 96 -15.15 -6.18 -8.97
C ARG A 96 -13.75 -5.95 -8.43
N ILE A 97 -13.64 -5.17 -7.36
CA ILE A 97 -12.41 -5.04 -6.55
C ILE A 97 -12.69 -5.56 -5.15
N LEU A 98 -11.83 -6.44 -4.64
CA LEU A 98 -11.88 -6.92 -3.26
C LEU A 98 -10.58 -6.57 -2.56
N LEU A 99 -10.68 -5.87 -1.43
CA LEU A 99 -9.54 -5.55 -0.59
C LEU A 99 -9.70 -6.25 0.74
N SER A 100 -8.64 -6.89 1.18
CA SER A 100 -8.64 -7.63 2.43
C SER A 100 -7.40 -7.34 3.24
N ARG A 101 -7.59 -7.21 4.55
CA ARG A 101 -6.51 -7.02 5.53
C ARG A 101 -6.77 -7.98 6.70
N PRO A 102 -5.75 -8.67 7.23
CA PRO A 102 -5.94 -9.49 8.41
C PRO A 102 -6.31 -8.59 9.60
N ALA A 103 -7.26 -9.04 10.41
CA ALA A 103 -7.52 -8.42 11.71
C ALA A 103 -6.41 -8.89 12.64
N VAL A 104 -5.54 -7.98 13.05
CA VAL A 104 -4.43 -8.25 13.96
C VAL A 104 -4.65 -7.38 15.18
N GLU A 105 -4.67 -8.02 16.35
CA GLU A 105 -4.70 -7.31 17.62
C GLU A 105 -3.30 -6.76 17.88
N ALA A 106 -2.99 -5.60 17.31
CA ALA A 106 -1.74 -4.88 17.53
C ALA A 106 -1.77 -4.24 18.92
N GLY A 107 -1.71 -5.07 19.97
CA GLY A 107 -1.62 -4.63 21.37
C GLY A 107 -2.93 -4.18 22.03
N GLU A 108 -4.02 -4.00 21.27
CA GLU A 108 -5.38 -3.78 21.80
C GLU A 108 -6.25 -5.00 21.51
N ASN A 109 -6.82 -5.64 22.54
CA ASN A 109 -7.79 -6.72 22.27
C ASN A 109 -9.01 -6.10 21.58
N LEU A 110 -9.40 -6.66 20.44
CA LEU A 110 -10.56 -6.22 19.65
C LEU A 110 -11.83 -6.20 20.54
N GLY A 111 -11.84 -7.03 21.59
CA GLY A 111 -12.85 -7.07 22.64
C GLY A 111 -13.15 -5.74 23.35
N TYR A 112 -12.18 -4.81 23.49
CA TYR A 112 -12.35 -3.58 24.31
C TYR A 112 -12.88 -2.35 23.57
N LEU A 113 -12.86 -2.34 22.24
CA LEU A 113 -13.45 -1.24 21.47
C LEU A 113 -14.98 -1.25 21.61
N PRO A 114 -15.66 -0.12 21.88
CA PRO A 114 -17.12 -0.05 21.92
C PRO A 114 -17.71 -0.21 20.50
N GLY A 115 -18.90 -0.81 20.40
CA GLY A 115 -19.62 -0.97 19.12
C GLY A 115 -19.70 -2.41 18.60
N GLY A 116 -20.28 -2.56 17.41
CA GLY A 116 -20.39 -3.84 16.72
C GLY A 116 -19.03 -4.34 16.19
N LEU A 117 -18.97 -5.58 15.72
CA LEU A 117 -17.73 -6.14 15.13
C LEU A 117 -17.20 -5.27 13.97
N GLU A 118 -18.09 -4.70 13.17
CA GLU A 118 -17.73 -3.81 12.06
C GLU A 118 -17.08 -2.51 12.54
N ASP A 119 -17.62 -1.86 13.58
CA ASP A 119 -17.06 -0.62 14.14
C ASP A 119 -15.64 -0.83 14.68
N LYS A 120 -15.38 -2.02 15.21
CA LYS A 120 -14.07 -2.42 15.75
C LYS A 120 -13.04 -2.67 14.66
N LEU A 121 -13.47 -3.13 13.48
CA LEU A 121 -12.60 -3.41 12.34
C LEU A 121 -12.34 -2.17 11.48
N LEU A 122 -13.25 -1.19 11.51
CA LEU A 122 -13.18 0.00 10.68
C LEU A 122 -11.85 0.77 10.79
N PRO A 123 -11.23 0.98 11.98
CA PRO A 123 -9.94 1.66 12.08
C PRO A 123 -8.83 0.97 11.26
N TYR A 124 -8.80 -0.37 11.26
CA TYR A 124 -7.80 -1.17 10.54
C TYR A 124 -8.00 -1.11 9.03
N LEU A 125 -9.25 -1.02 8.58
CA LEU A 125 -9.59 -0.95 7.16
C LEU A 125 -9.54 0.47 6.61
N ARG A 126 -9.49 1.48 7.47
CA ARG A 126 -9.56 2.90 7.09
C ARG A 126 -8.54 3.33 6.04
N PRO A 127 -7.24 2.92 6.12
CA PRO A 127 -6.27 3.28 5.09
C PRO A 127 -6.67 2.81 3.67
N LEU A 128 -7.37 1.68 3.56
CA LEU A 128 -7.86 1.15 2.28
C LEU A 128 -9.02 1.99 1.73
N TYR A 129 -9.93 2.43 2.60
CA TYR A 129 -11.01 3.36 2.23
C TYR A 129 -10.45 4.69 1.74
N ASP A 130 -9.48 5.25 2.46
CA ASP A 130 -8.88 6.53 2.11
C ASP A 130 -8.14 6.44 0.77
N ALA A 131 -7.34 5.38 0.54
CA ALA A 131 -6.67 5.16 -0.74
C ALA A 131 -7.65 5.00 -1.92
N LEU A 132 -8.76 4.28 -1.75
CA LEU A 132 -9.79 4.18 -2.79
C LEU A 132 -10.51 5.51 -3.03
N ASN A 133 -10.78 6.26 -1.97
CA ASN A 133 -11.40 7.58 -2.06
C ASN A 133 -10.50 8.55 -2.85
N ASP A 134 -9.19 8.45 -2.65
CA ASP A 134 -8.19 9.20 -3.42
C ASP A 134 -8.11 8.79 -4.89
N ARG A 135 -8.68 7.66 -5.29
CA ARG A 135 -8.73 7.23 -6.70
C ARG A 135 -10.06 7.53 -7.37
N LEU A 136 -11.16 7.24 -6.68
CA LEU A 136 -12.51 7.22 -7.25
C LEU A 136 -13.35 8.44 -6.85
N GLY A 137 -12.98 9.11 -5.75
CA GLY A 137 -13.76 10.14 -5.10
C GLY A 137 -14.93 9.59 -4.29
N ALA A 138 -15.30 10.32 -3.23
CA ALA A 138 -16.20 9.81 -2.18
C ALA A 138 -17.58 9.40 -2.69
N ARG A 139 -18.15 10.17 -3.62
CA ARG A 139 -19.50 9.88 -4.17
C ARG A 139 -19.51 8.57 -4.96
N LYS A 140 -18.51 8.35 -5.83
CA LYS A 140 -18.41 7.14 -6.66
C LYS A 140 -18.10 5.92 -5.79
N LEU A 141 -17.13 6.04 -4.88
CA LEU A 141 -16.77 4.97 -3.96
C LEU A 141 -17.97 4.52 -3.11
N LYS A 142 -18.76 5.46 -2.58
CA LYS A 142 -19.96 5.11 -1.79
C LYS A 142 -20.97 4.30 -2.60
N ALA A 143 -21.17 4.62 -3.88
CA ALA A 143 -22.07 3.86 -4.74
C ALA A 143 -21.53 2.44 -5.01
N LEU A 144 -20.24 2.32 -5.35
CA LEU A 144 -19.58 1.05 -5.65
C LEU A 144 -19.46 0.11 -4.43
N LEU A 145 -19.36 0.66 -3.23
CA LEU A 145 -19.44 -0.12 -1.99
C LEU A 145 -20.86 -0.62 -1.75
N ALA A 146 -21.88 0.21 -2.02
CA ALA A 146 -23.27 -0.12 -1.76
C ALA A 146 -23.82 -1.19 -2.73
N ASP A 147 -23.34 -1.21 -3.98
CA ASP A 147 -23.72 -2.23 -4.98
C ASP A 147 -22.82 -3.49 -4.96
N GLY A 148 -21.76 -3.49 -4.13
CA GLY A 148 -20.83 -4.60 -3.97
C GLY A 148 -19.80 -4.76 -5.09
N SER A 149 -19.67 -3.77 -5.98
CA SER A 149 -18.60 -3.72 -6.97
C SER A 149 -17.22 -3.56 -6.33
N ILE A 150 -17.16 -2.84 -5.20
CA ILE A 150 -15.97 -2.77 -4.34
C ILE A 150 -16.33 -3.34 -2.98
N GLU A 151 -15.50 -4.23 -2.46
CA GLU A 151 -15.65 -4.82 -1.13
C GLU A 151 -14.36 -4.65 -0.34
N ILE A 152 -14.48 -4.19 0.92
CA ILE A 152 -13.36 -4.11 1.86
C ILE A 152 -13.73 -4.95 3.08
N ALA A 153 -13.04 -6.07 3.27
CA ALA A 153 -13.42 -7.05 4.29
C ALA A 153 -12.21 -7.77 4.91
N PRO A 154 -12.27 -8.22 6.17
CA PRO A 154 -11.21 -9.01 6.77
C PRO A 154 -10.94 -10.33 6.03
N VAL A 155 -9.73 -10.85 6.15
CA VAL A 155 -9.29 -12.11 5.48
C VAL A 155 -10.24 -13.29 5.75
N ALA A 156 -10.86 -13.34 6.94
CA ALA A 156 -11.81 -14.38 7.31
C ALA A 156 -13.03 -14.49 6.36
N PHE A 157 -13.46 -13.37 5.76
CA PHE A 157 -14.61 -13.29 4.86
C PHE A 157 -14.33 -13.89 3.48
N MET A 158 -13.06 -14.19 3.17
CA MET A 158 -12.67 -14.82 1.90
C MET A 158 -12.92 -16.33 1.89
N ARG A 159 -13.17 -16.94 3.07
CA ARG A 159 -13.36 -18.39 3.20
C ARG A 159 -14.55 -18.87 2.36
N GLY A 160 -14.34 -19.95 1.60
CA GLY A 160 -15.41 -20.60 0.83
C GLY A 160 -15.82 -19.86 -0.45
N ARG A 161 -15.16 -18.75 -0.80
CA ARG A 161 -15.44 -17.98 -2.02
C ARG A 161 -14.62 -18.47 -3.20
N THR A 162 -15.12 -18.25 -4.40
CA THR A 162 -14.32 -18.27 -5.63
C THR A 162 -14.47 -16.90 -6.27
N LEU A 163 -13.36 -16.23 -6.47
CA LEU A 163 -13.31 -14.83 -6.88
C LEU A 163 -13.02 -14.78 -8.38
N ASN A 164 -14.07 -14.82 -9.20
CA ASN A 164 -14.00 -14.63 -10.65
C ASN A 164 -14.23 -13.15 -11.02
N ASN A 165 -13.67 -12.76 -12.18
CA ASN A 165 -13.76 -11.42 -12.76
C ASN A 165 -13.43 -10.31 -11.74
N ALA A 166 -12.42 -10.53 -10.91
CA ALA A 166 -12.14 -9.70 -9.74
C ALA A 166 -10.67 -9.29 -9.67
N PHE A 167 -10.43 -8.09 -9.15
CA PHE A 167 -9.11 -7.67 -8.70
C PHE A 167 -9.05 -7.78 -7.18
N ILE A 168 -8.18 -8.64 -6.66
CA ILE A 168 -8.06 -8.94 -5.23
C ILE A 168 -6.76 -8.32 -4.71
N ILE A 169 -6.84 -7.57 -3.61
CA ILE A 169 -5.68 -7.04 -2.90
C ILE A 169 -5.72 -7.59 -1.48
N VAL A 170 -4.64 -8.25 -1.07
CA VAL A 170 -4.42 -8.69 0.31
C VAL A 170 -3.33 -7.82 0.90
N ASP A 171 -3.72 -6.89 1.76
CA ASP A 171 -2.83 -5.94 2.44
C ASP A 171 -2.35 -6.47 3.79
N GLU A 172 -1.16 -6.02 4.21
CA GLU A 172 -0.45 -6.49 5.41
C GLU A 172 -0.36 -8.02 5.52
N ALA A 173 -0.04 -8.69 4.41
CA ALA A 173 -0.02 -10.15 4.34
C ALA A 173 1.03 -10.79 5.26
N GLN A 174 2.01 -10.03 5.77
CA GLN A 174 2.94 -10.51 6.79
C GLN A 174 2.23 -10.90 8.08
N ASN A 175 1.03 -10.36 8.32
CA ASN A 175 0.20 -10.70 9.46
C ASN A 175 -0.79 -11.84 9.17
N CYS A 176 -0.58 -12.58 8.09
CA CYS A 176 -1.29 -13.81 7.80
C CYS A 176 -0.42 -15.02 8.12
N THR A 177 -1.01 -16.04 8.74
CA THR A 177 -0.42 -17.36 8.86
C THR A 177 -0.33 -18.05 7.50
N TYR A 178 0.53 -19.07 7.39
CA TYR A 178 0.62 -19.91 6.18
C TYR A 178 -0.76 -20.44 5.72
N GLY A 179 -1.58 -20.88 6.68
CA GLY A 179 -2.93 -21.38 6.40
C GLY A 179 -3.86 -20.32 5.80
N GLN A 180 -3.77 -19.07 6.26
CA GLN A 180 -4.55 -17.96 5.72
C GLN A 180 -4.10 -17.56 4.32
N ILE A 181 -2.80 -17.44 4.07
CA ILE A 181 -2.29 -17.12 2.72
C ILE A 181 -2.65 -18.23 1.73
N LYS A 182 -2.45 -19.51 2.11
CA LYS A 182 -2.88 -20.65 1.30
C LYS A 182 -4.39 -20.61 1.01
N MET A 183 -5.21 -20.30 2.02
CA MET A 183 -6.65 -20.15 1.84
C MET A 183 -6.97 -19.08 0.80
N LEU A 184 -6.37 -17.89 0.92
CA LEU A 184 -6.55 -16.75 0.00
C LEU A 184 -6.17 -17.11 -1.43
N LEU A 185 -4.97 -17.65 -1.65
CA LEU A 185 -4.46 -18.04 -2.97
C LEU A 185 -5.41 -19.01 -3.68
N THR A 186 -6.00 -19.96 -2.95
CA THR A 186 -6.96 -20.92 -3.52
C THR A 186 -8.35 -20.33 -3.81
N ARG A 187 -8.59 -19.04 -3.52
CA ARG A 187 -9.84 -18.34 -3.90
C ARG A 187 -9.75 -17.71 -5.28
N LEU A 188 -8.55 -17.60 -5.87
CA LEU A 188 -8.37 -17.00 -7.19
C LEU A 188 -9.17 -17.77 -8.25
N GLY A 189 -10.09 -17.06 -8.92
CA GLY A 189 -10.91 -17.58 -10.00
C GLY A 189 -10.45 -17.11 -11.38
N TRP A 190 -11.25 -17.38 -12.39
CA TRP A 190 -10.99 -16.98 -13.77
C TRP A 190 -11.04 -15.46 -13.95
N HIS A 191 -10.27 -14.96 -14.91
CA HIS A 191 -10.18 -13.54 -15.27
C HIS A 191 -9.99 -12.62 -14.05
N SER A 192 -9.14 -13.06 -13.13
CA SER A 192 -8.90 -12.36 -11.87
C SER A 192 -7.41 -12.18 -11.63
N THR A 193 -7.08 -11.10 -10.94
CA THR A 193 -5.71 -10.77 -10.54
C THR A 193 -5.68 -10.66 -9.02
N MET A 194 -4.64 -11.19 -8.38
CA MET A 194 -4.43 -11.11 -6.94
C MET A 194 -3.08 -10.49 -6.63
N VAL A 195 -3.09 -9.39 -5.87
CA VAL A 195 -1.89 -8.73 -5.38
C VAL A 195 -1.79 -8.93 -3.88
N ILE A 196 -0.69 -9.49 -3.43
CA ILE A 196 -0.40 -9.73 -2.02
C ILE A 196 0.69 -8.74 -1.61
N THR A 197 0.35 -7.78 -0.77
CA THR A 197 1.27 -6.74 -0.29
C THR A 197 1.64 -7.02 1.16
N GLY A 198 2.92 -6.83 1.50
CA GLY A 198 3.37 -6.99 2.88
C GLY A 198 4.85 -6.70 3.06
N ASP A 199 5.28 -6.66 4.31
CA ASP A 199 6.68 -6.58 4.69
C ASP A 199 7.05 -7.83 5.51
N PRO A 200 7.80 -8.79 4.93
CA PRO A 200 8.23 -10.00 5.63
C PRO A 200 8.92 -9.75 6.98
N ASP A 201 9.56 -8.59 7.15
CA ASP A 201 10.35 -8.25 8.34
C ASP A 201 9.53 -7.49 9.40
N GLN A 202 8.29 -7.07 9.11
CA GLN A 202 7.42 -6.30 10.00
C GLN A 202 6.14 -7.05 10.39
N SER A 203 6.25 -8.32 10.74
CA SER A 203 5.14 -9.12 11.24
C SER A 203 4.78 -8.75 12.68
N ASP A 204 3.51 -8.43 12.91
CA ASP A 204 2.90 -8.22 14.23
C ASP A 204 2.55 -9.56 14.94
N LEU A 205 2.64 -10.68 14.23
CA LEU A 205 2.45 -12.02 14.82
C LEU A 205 3.67 -12.47 15.63
N LEU A 206 3.49 -13.49 16.48
CA LEU A 206 4.61 -14.10 17.19
C LEU A 206 5.66 -14.64 16.19
N PRO A 207 6.95 -14.66 16.59
CA PRO A 207 8.03 -15.13 15.72
C PRO A 207 7.74 -16.51 15.09
N GLY A 208 7.90 -16.60 13.78
CA GLY A 208 7.67 -17.83 13.01
C GLY A 208 6.21 -18.15 12.67
N MET A 209 5.24 -17.31 13.05
CA MET A 209 3.83 -17.52 12.70
C MET A 209 3.45 -16.97 11.31
N SER A 210 4.13 -15.92 10.84
CA SER A 210 3.88 -15.36 9.51
C SER A 210 4.15 -16.39 8.43
N GLY A 211 3.22 -16.50 7.48
CA GLY A 211 3.36 -17.38 6.32
C GLY A 211 3.98 -16.71 5.10
N LEU A 212 4.17 -15.38 5.11
CA LEU A 212 4.45 -14.61 3.88
C LEU A 212 5.75 -15.03 3.21
N THR A 213 6.85 -15.09 3.98
CA THR A 213 8.18 -15.48 3.50
C THR A 213 8.20 -16.91 2.95
N ASP A 214 7.53 -17.83 3.66
CA ASP A 214 7.52 -19.24 3.27
C ASP A 214 6.69 -19.48 2.02
N VAL A 215 5.53 -18.82 1.89
CA VAL A 215 4.66 -18.98 0.73
C VAL A 215 5.28 -18.32 -0.50
N SER A 216 5.78 -17.09 -0.39
CA SER A 216 6.43 -16.40 -1.50
C SER A 216 7.59 -17.24 -2.07
N ARG A 217 8.53 -17.68 -1.22
CA ARG A 217 9.63 -18.55 -1.65
C ARG A 217 9.19 -19.84 -2.34
N ARG A 218 8.12 -20.48 -1.87
CA ARG A 218 7.60 -21.73 -2.48
C ARG A 218 6.96 -21.52 -3.84
N LEU A 219 6.44 -20.33 -4.12
CA LEU A 219 5.75 -20.01 -5.37
C LEU A 219 6.65 -19.32 -6.39
N GLU A 220 7.88 -18.96 -6.02
CA GLU A 220 8.89 -18.37 -6.90
C GLU A 220 9.12 -19.12 -8.22
N PRO A 221 9.12 -20.47 -8.26
CA PRO A 221 9.34 -21.19 -9.52
C PRO A 221 8.14 -21.19 -10.48
N LEU A 222 7.00 -20.58 -10.13
CA LEU A 222 5.78 -20.62 -10.95
C LEU A 222 5.72 -19.40 -11.89
N ASP A 223 5.70 -19.65 -13.20
CA ASP A 223 5.63 -18.59 -14.23
C ASP A 223 4.44 -17.64 -14.07
N GLY A 224 3.34 -18.08 -13.45
CA GLY A 224 2.15 -17.26 -13.20
C GLY A 224 2.22 -16.39 -11.94
N VAL A 225 3.35 -16.39 -11.22
CA VAL A 225 3.51 -15.67 -9.94
C VAL A 225 4.71 -14.74 -10.04
N ALA A 226 4.45 -13.43 -10.05
CA ALA A 226 5.51 -12.44 -9.95
C ALA A 226 5.85 -12.13 -8.48
N GLN A 227 7.12 -11.82 -8.23
CA GLN A 227 7.59 -11.28 -6.95
C GLN A 227 8.38 -10.01 -7.21
N VAL A 228 7.95 -8.93 -6.56
CA VAL A 228 8.61 -7.63 -6.65
C VAL A 228 9.04 -7.23 -5.25
N HIS A 229 10.36 -7.13 -5.06
CA HIS A 229 10.98 -6.73 -3.82
C HIS A 229 11.29 -5.23 -3.87
N LEU A 230 10.52 -4.46 -3.12
CA LEU A 230 10.75 -3.05 -2.83
C LEU A 230 11.68 -2.93 -1.63
N THR A 231 12.50 -1.90 -1.63
CA THR A 231 13.53 -1.63 -0.64
C THR A 231 13.33 -0.26 0.00
N GLU A 232 14.13 0.08 1.00
CA GLU A 232 14.11 1.42 1.59
C GLU A 232 14.42 2.53 0.58
N ALA A 233 15.20 2.22 -0.47
CA ALA A 233 15.49 3.18 -1.55
C ALA A 233 14.25 3.50 -2.40
N ASP A 234 13.20 2.67 -2.34
CA ASP A 234 11.96 2.87 -3.09
C ASP A 234 10.93 3.70 -2.32
N VAL A 235 11.27 4.17 -1.12
CA VAL A 235 10.40 4.94 -0.24
C VAL A 235 10.27 6.38 -0.75
N VAL A 236 9.05 6.74 -1.13
CA VAL A 236 8.73 8.11 -1.58
C VAL A 236 8.00 8.82 -0.46
N ARG A 237 8.68 9.78 0.17
CA ARG A 237 8.13 10.58 1.28
C ARG A 237 8.30 12.05 1.00
N HIS A 238 7.47 12.84 1.66
CA HIS A 238 7.65 14.28 1.67
C HIS A 238 9.06 14.63 2.20
N PRO A 239 9.83 15.52 1.54
CA PRO A 239 11.23 15.78 1.89
C PRO A 239 11.42 16.17 3.36
N LEU A 240 10.47 16.92 3.93
CA LEU A 240 10.50 17.27 5.34
C LEU A 240 10.40 16.04 6.26
N VAL A 241 9.49 15.10 5.97
CA VAL A 241 9.34 13.87 6.77
C VAL A 241 10.63 13.06 6.71
N ALA A 242 11.22 12.93 5.53
CA ALA A 242 12.49 12.25 5.37
C ALA A 242 13.62 12.90 6.18
N SER A 243 13.67 14.23 6.22
CA SER A 243 14.67 14.96 7.02
C SER A 243 14.48 14.82 8.53
N MET A 244 13.27 14.51 9.00
CA MET A 244 12.96 14.36 10.42
C MET A 244 13.27 12.95 10.97
N ILE A 245 13.16 11.90 10.15
CA ILE A 245 13.29 10.50 10.60
C ILE A 245 14.58 10.22 11.39
N PRO A 246 15.77 10.70 11.00
CA PRO A 246 16.98 10.45 11.78
C PRO A 246 17.00 11.08 13.19
N TYR A 247 16.07 12.00 13.47
CA TYR A 247 15.95 12.71 14.75
C TYR A 247 14.80 12.18 15.62
N LEU A 248 14.01 11.22 15.13
CA LEU A 248 12.87 10.60 15.81
C LEU A 248 13.19 9.15 16.18
#